data_AF-A0A7Y5GA30-F1
#
_entry.id   AF-A0A7Y5GA30-F1
#
_cell.length_a   1.000
_cell.length_b   1.000
_cell.length_c   1.000
_cell.angle_alpha   90.00
_cell.angle_beta   90.00
_cell.angle_gamma   90.00
#
_symmetry.space_group_name_H-M   'P 1'
#
loop_
_entity.id
_entity.type
_entity.pdbx_description
1 polymer ?
#
loop_
_entity_poly.entity_id
_entity_poly.type
_entity_poly.pdbx_seq_one_letter_code
_entity_poly.pdbx_strand_id
1 'polypeptide(L)'
;MTRSRAQKAAHTRKWRKAQAKAQKTARNAKTFTKLALTKIGWKCLSLDAKSGYEYVGVVDMIAVKRDKKYPDKLHVILLQIKGGSARVTMEEIRRLNKATREINVEWNVAEKPEKKVRFLNKIV
;
A
#
# COMPACT_ATOMS: atom_id res chain seq x y z
N MET A 1 -10.58 24.72 32.92
CA MET A 1 -9.18 24.59 33.40
C MET A 1 -8.26 24.20 32.25
N THR A 2 -7.30 25.05 31.91
CA THR A 2 -6.31 24.82 30.85
C THR A 2 -5.21 23.87 31.34
N ARG A 3 -4.91 22.79 30.60
CA ARG A 3 -3.83 21.85 30.95
C ARG A 3 -2.51 22.57 31.17
N SER A 4 -1.78 22.24 32.24
CA SER A 4 -0.45 22.78 32.51
C SER A 4 0.55 22.37 31.41
N ARG A 5 1.67 23.11 31.28
CA ARG A 5 2.72 22.79 30.28
C ARG A 5 3.25 21.36 30.46
N ALA A 6 3.41 20.90 31.70
CA ALA A 6 3.81 19.53 32.01
C ALA A 6 2.76 18.50 31.57
N GLN A 7 1.47 18.76 31.82
CA GLN A 7 0.37 17.89 31.37
C GLN A 7 0.28 17.83 29.84
N LYS A 8 0.48 18.96 29.14
CA LYS A 8 0.56 18.99 27.66
C LYS A 8 1.73 18.17 27.15
N ALA A 9 2.92 18.31 27.73
CA ALA A 9 4.10 17.55 27.33
C ALA A 9 3.94 16.04 27.56
N ALA A 10 3.37 15.64 28.71
CA ALA A 10 3.08 14.24 29.01
C ALA A 10 2.07 13.64 28.02
N HIS A 11 1.01 14.38 27.69
CA HIS A 11 0.03 13.99 26.68
C HIS A 11 0.69 13.78 25.32
N THR A 12 1.49 14.73 24.84
CA THR A 12 2.21 14.60 23.56
C THR A 12 3.12 13.38 23.51
N ARG A 13 3.88 13.10 24.59
CA ARG A 13 4.71 11.89 24.68
C ARG A 13 3.89 10.60 24.58
N LYS A 14 2.74 10.54 25.26
CA LYS A 14 1.82 9.40 25.21
C LYS A 14 1.32 9.17 23.77
N TRP A 15 0.90 10.24 23.10
CA TRP A 15 0.44 10.17 21.70
C TRP A 15 1.53 9.70 20.75
N ARG A 16 2.76 10.23 20.86
CA ARG A 16 3.89 9.79 20.04
C ARG A 16 4.20 8.30 20.22
N LYS A 17 4.17 7.80 21.47
CA LYS A 17 4.35 6.37 21.75
C LYS A 17 3.25 5.51 21.13
N ALA A 18 1.99 5.94 21.25
CA ALA A 18 0.86 5.24 20.64
C ALA A 18 0.96 5.22 19.11
N GLN A 19 1.32 6.35 18.49
CA GLN A 19 1.54 6.45 17.05
C GLN A 19 2.66 5.52 16.58
N ALA A 20 3.82 5.52 17.25
CA ALA A 20 4.94 4.64 16.90
C ALA A 20 4.56 3.16 17.00
N LYS A 21 3.77 2.78 18.03
CA LYS A 21 3.26 1.41 18.18
C LYS A 21 2.31 1.04 17.03
N ALA A 22 1.36 1.91 16.71
CA ALA A 22 0.41 1.70 15.61
C ALA A 22 1.14 1.53 14.27
N GLN A 23 2.12 2.38 13.99
CA GLN A 23 2.95 2.28 12.78
C GLN A 23 3.73 0.96 12.71
N LYS A 24 4.32 0.51 13.83
CA LYS A 24 5.01 -0.78 13.89
C LYS A 24 4.05 -1.94 13.59
N THR A 25 2.85 -1.90 14.15
CA THR A 25 1.81 -2.91 13.91
C THR A 25 1.35 -2.90 12.44
N ALA A 26 1.13 -1.74 11.84
CA ALA A 26 0.77 -1.60 10.44
C ALA A 26 1.88 -2.16 9.52
N ARG A 27 3.14 -1.80 9.78
CA ARG A 27 4.30 -2.31 9.04
C ARG A 27 4.40 -3.83 9.13
N ASN A 28 4.23 -4.39 10.32
CA ASN A 28 4.25 -5.84 10.51
C ASN A 28 3.13 -6.52 9.70
N ALA A 29 1.90 -6.00 9.76
CA ALA A 29 0.79 -6.52 8.97
C ALA A 29 1.11 -6.55 7.47
N LYS A 30 1.65 -5.44 6.93
CA LYS A 30 2.09 -5.35 5.52
C LYS A 30 3.15 -6.39 5.18
N THR A 31 4.15 -6.58 6.05
CA THR A 31 5.19 -7.60 5.87
C THR A 31 4.60 -9.01 5.82
N PHE A 32 3.71 -9.36 6.76
CA PHE A 32 3.08 -10.68 6.78
C PHE A 32 2.16 -10.92 5.58
N THR A 33 1.38 -9.91 5.17
CA THR A 33 0.57 -9.99 3.95
C THR A 33 1.43 -10.23 2.71
N LYS A 34 2.52 -9.47 2.54
CA LYS A 34 3.48 -9.67 1.44
C LYS A 34 4.08 -11.07 1.49
N LEU A 35 4.52 -11.53 2.65
CA LEU A 35 5.10 -12.87 2.81
C LEU A 35 4.09 -13.96 2.41
N ALA A 36 2.84 -13.88 2.88
CA ALA A 36 1.80 -14.85 2.53
C ALA A 36 1.54 -14.90 1.02
N LEU A 37 1.42 -13.74 0.37
CA LEU A 37 1.16 -13.64 -1.06
C LEU A 37 2.35 -14.09 -1.93
N THR A 38 3.57 -13.73 -1.54
CA THR A 38 4.78 -14.17 -2.27
C THR A 38 4.96 -15.69 -2.24
N LYS A 39 4.66 -16.34 -1.10
CA LYS A 39 4.69 -17.82 -0.99
C LYS A 39 3.79 -18.52 -2.01
N ILE A 40 2.66 -17.91 -2.37
CA ILE A 40 1.74 -18.45 -3.38
C ILE A 40 1.94 -17.82 -4.78
N GLY A 41 3.10 -17.19 -5.00
CA GLY A 41 3.57 -16.75 -6.33
C GLY A 41 3.06 -15.38 -6.79
N TRP A 42 2.60 -14.53 -5.89
CA TRP A 42 2.23 -13.14 -6.21
C TRP A 42 3.43 -12.20 -6.02
N LYS A 43 3.57 -11.21 -6.92
CA LYS A 43 4.49 -10.09 -6.77
C LYS A 43 3.75 -8.93 -6.13
N CYS A 44 4.30 -8.34 -5.07
CA CYS A 44 3.60 -7.31 -4.29
C CYS A 44 4.36 -5.98 -4.29
N LEU A 45 3.63 -4.88 -4.39
CA LEU A 45 4.11 -3.50 -4.31
C LEU A 45 3.36 -2.75 -3.21
N SER A 46 4.10 -2.15 -2.26
CA SER A 46 3.50 -1.26 -1.24
C SER A 46 3.28 0.13 -1.83
N LEU A 47 2.16 0.78 -1.49
CA LEU A 47 1.83 2.15 -1.88
C LEU A 47 2.07 3.17 -0.75
N ASP A 48 2.91 2.82 0.22
CA ASP A 48 3.32 3.76 1.27
C ASP A 48 3.99 5.00 0.65
N ALA A 49 3.84 6.14 1.32
CA ALA A 49 4.52 7.36 0.90
C ALA A 49 6.05 7.16 0.96
N LYS A 50 6.81 7.94 0.17
CA LYS A 50 8.30 7.87 0.16
C LYS A 50 8.93 8.03 1.55
N SER A 51 8.24 8.72 2.46
CA SER A 51 8.65 8.91 3.86
C SER A 51 8.43 7.68 4.75
N GLY A 52 7.85 6.59 4.21
CA GLY A 52 7.50 5.38 4.95
C GLY A 52 6.24 5.50 5.81
N TYR A 53 5.48 6.60 5.64
CA TYR A 53 4.19 6.82 6.26
C TYR A 53 3.06 6.33 5.34
N GLU A 54 1.90 6.05 5.93
CA GLU A 54 0.71 5.66 5.18
C GLU A 54 0.30 6.78 4.22
N TYR A 55 0.01 6.40 2.98
CA TYR A 55 -0.54 7.31 1.98
C TYR A 55 -2.04 7.54 2.26
N VAL A 56 -2.57 8.70 1.87
CA VAL A 56 -4.00 9.01 2.02
C VAL A 56 -4.78 8.26 0.93
N GLY A 57 -5.05 6.97 1.16
CA GLY A 57 -5.72 6.09 0.22
C GLY A 57 -6.27 4.81 0.89
N VAL A 58 -7.19 4.12 0.21
CA VAL A 58 -7.75 2.83 0.66
C VAL A 58 -6.97 1.62 0.14
N VAL A 59 -5.98 1.84 -0.72
CA VAL A 59 -5.13 0.79 -1.26
C VAL A 59 -3.77 0.92 -0.60
N ASP A 60 -3.44 -0.03 0.26
CA ASP A 60 -2.14 -0.11 0.91
C ASP A 60 -1.11 -0.83 0.03
N MET A 61 -1.56 -1.83 -0.72
CA MET A 61 -0.70 -2.73 -1.48
C MET A 61 -1.40 -3.21 -2.74
N ILE A 62 -0.61 -3.39 -3.80
CA ILE A 62 -1.03 -4.06 -5.03
C ILE A 62 -0.30 -5.40 -5.11
N ALA A 63 -1.03 -6.46 -5.42
CA ALA A 63 -0.47 -7.75 -5.75
C ALA A 63 -0.77 -8.10 -7.21
N VAL A 64 0.26 -8.50 -7.95
CA VAL A 64 0.18 -8.87 -9.37
C VAL A 64 0.69 -10.29 -9.58
N LYS A 65 0.01 -11.06 -10.40
CA LYS A 65 0.41 -12.42 -10.77
C LYS A 65 0.04 -12.71 -12.22
N ARG A 66 0.96 -13.30 -12.96
CA ARG A 66 0.70 -13.82 -14.30
C ARG A 66 -0.16 -15.07 -14.20
N ASP A 67 -1.15 -15.19 -15.08
CA ASP A 67 -1.95 -16.40 -15.19
C ASP A 67 -1.06 -17.60 -15.59
N LYS A 68 -1.33 -18.78 -15.03
CA LYS A 68 -0.52 -19.98 -15.29
C LYS A 68 -0.75 -20.55 -16.69
N LYS A 69 -1.98 -20.42 -17.22
CA LYS A 69 -2.40 -20.99 -18.50
C LYS A 69 -2.26 -19.98 -19.63
N TYR A 70 -2.47 -18.70 -19.34
CA TYR A 70 -2.45 -17.61 -20.33
C TYR A 70 -1.38 -16.56 -19.98
N PRO A 71 -0.14 -16.68 -20.48
CA PRO A 71 0.99 -15.84 -20.05
C PRO A 71 0.80 -14.33 -20.20
N ASP A 72 -0.06 -13.90 -21.13
CA ASP A 72 -0.36 -12.49 -21.37
C ASP A 72 -1.48 -11.95 -20.47
N LYS A 73 -2.15 -12.82 -19.70
CA LYS A 73 -3.15 -12.43 -18.71
C LYS A 73 -2.48 -12.13 -17.38
N LEU A 74 -2.76 -10.94 -16.84
CA LEU A 74 -2.36 -10.53 -15.50
C LEU A 74 -3.56 -10.50 -14.57
N HIS A 75 -3.37 -11.01 -13.36
CA HIS A 75 -4.28 -10.84 -12.24
C HIS A 75 -3.73 -9.75 -11.34
N VAL A 76 -4.60 -8.81 -10.94
CA VAL A 76 -4.27 -7.70 -10.05
C VAL A 76 -5.23 -7.71 -8.87
N ILE A 77 -4.70 -7.58 -7.66
CA ILE A 77 -5.49 -7.44 -6.42
C ILE A 77 -5.09 -6.13 -5.75
N LEU A 78 -6.09 -5.31 -5.44
CA LEU A 78 -5.95 -4.14 -4.55
C LEU A 78 -6.22 -4.59 -3.11
N LEU A 79 -5.31 -4.25 -2.20
CA LEU A 79 -5.38 -4.68 -0.81
C LEU A 79 -5.41 -3.48 0.13
N GLN A 80 -6.44 -3.43 0.98
CA GLN A 80 -6.40 -2.69 2.24
C GLN A 80 -5.87 -3.64 3.32
N ILE A 81 -4.83 -3.23 4.04
CA ILE A 81 -4.18 -4.05 5.07
C ILE A 81 -4.56 -3.48 6.44
N LYS A 82 -5.00 -4.36 7.33
CA LYS A 82 -5.32 -4.02 8.73
C LYS A 82 -4.33 -4.70 9.66
N GLY A 83 -3.89 -3.98 10.69
CA GLY A 83 -3.02 -4.49 11.73
C GLY A 83 -3.70 -4.47 13.10
N GLY A 84 -3.34 -5.43 13.95
CA GLY A 84 -3.87 -5.52 15.32
C GLY A 84 -5.37 -5.81 15.35
N SER A 85 -6.11 -5.10 16.20
CA SER A 85 -7.56 -5.25 16.38
C SER A 85 -8.39 -4.38 15.42
N ALA A 86 -7.77 -3.74 14.43
CA ALA A 86 -8.47 -2.89 13.47
C ALA A 86 -9.42 -3.74 12.60
N ARG A 87 -10.69 -3.31 12.53
CA ARG A 87 -11.71 -3.93 11.69
C ARG A 87 -11.81 -3.20 10.35
N VAL A 88 -12.21 -3.94 9.31
CA VAL A 88 -12.58 -3.36 8.02
C VAL A 88 -13.98 -2.77 8.13
N THR A 89 -14.17 -1.55 7.64
CA THR A 89 -15.48 -0.88 7.62
C THR A 89 -16.18 -1.07 6.27
N MET A 90 -17.51 -0.93 6.26
CA MET A 90 -18.30 -0.98 5.02
C MET A 90 -17.91 0.14 4.04
N GLU A 91 -17.52 1.30 4.55
CA GLU A 91 -17.04 2.40 3.73
C GLU A 91 -15.71 2.05 3.04
N GLU A 92 -14.79 1.42 3.75
CA GLU A 92 -13.52 0.95 3.18
C GLU A 92 -13.76 -0.09 2.08
N ILE A 93 -14.69 -1.02 2.28
CA ILE A 93 -15.05 -2.01 1.25
C ILE A 93 -15.60 -1.30 0.00
N ARG A 94 -16.50 -0.33 0.18
CA ARG A 94 -17.06 0.45 -0.95
C ARG A 94 -15.97 1.22 -1.69
N ARG A 95 -15.07 1.87 -0.96
CA ARG A 95 -13.94 2.62 -1.54
C ARG A 95 -12.97 1.70 -2.27
N LEU A 96 -12.65 0.53 -1.72
CA LEU A 96 -11.77 -0.45 -2.35
C LEU A 96 -12.40 -1.03 -3.64
N ASN A 97 -13.70 -1.33 -3.61
CA ASN A 97 -14.44 -1.75 -4.80
C ASN A 97 -14.54 -0.63 -5.86
N LYS A 98 -14.72 0.62 -5.44
CA LYS A 98 -14.64 1.75 -6.37
C LYS A 98 -13.25 1.85 -7.00
N ALA A 99 -12.19 1.69 -6.22
CA ALA A 99 -10.81 1.75 -6.71
C ALA A 99 -10.49 0.69 -7.77
N THR A 100 -11.13 -0.49 -7.76
CA THR A 100 -10.90 -1.50 -8.82
C THR A 100 -11.45 -1.06 -10.17
N ARG A 101 -12.44 -0.17 -10.19
CA ARG A 101 -13.04 0.40 -11.43
C ARG A 101 -12.28 1.60 -11.96
N GLU A 102 -11.41 2.18 -11.14
CA GLU A 102 -10.59 3.35 -11.47
C GLU A 102 -9.13 2.98 -11.77
N ILE A 103 -8.83 1.69 -11.95
CA ILE A 103 -7.50 1.24 -12.38
C ILE A 103 -7.32 1.62 -13.85
N ASN A 104 -6.41 2.55 -14.10
CA ASN A 104 -5.94 2.85 -15.45
C ASN A 104 -4.78 1.92 -15.81
N VAL A 105 -4.96 1.13 -16.87
CA VAL A 105 -3.92 0.24 -17.40
C VAL A 105 -3.50 0.76 -18.77
N GLU A 106 -2.26 1.22 -18.85
CA GLU A 106 -1.64 1.68 -20.09
C GLU A 106 -0.59 0.66 -20.55
N TRP A 107 -0.29 0.65 -21.85
CA TRP A 107 0.76 -0.17 -22.43
C TRP A 107 1.90 0.71 -22.96
N ASN A 108 3.12 0.19 -22.85
CA ASN A 108 4.31 0.87 -23.34
C ASN A 108 5.40 -0.15 -23.67
N VAL A 109 6.38 0.27 -24.46
CA VAL A 109 7.59 -0.50 -24.76
C VAL A 109 8.78 0.29 -24.26
N ALA A 110 9.63 -0.36 -23.45
CA ALA A 110 10.88 0.22 -22.97
C ALA A 110 12.06 -0.40 -23.73
N GLU A 111 12.81 0.43 -24.44
CA GLU A 111 13.98 0.02 -25.21
C GLU A 111 15.24 0.63 -24.61
N LYS A 112 16.35 -0.10 -24.63
CA LYS A 112 17.65 0.41 -24.16
C LYS A 112 18.68 0.37 -25.30
N PRO A 113 18.62 1.27 -26.29
CA PRO A 113 19.74 1.48 -27.18
C PRO A 113 20.89 2.13 -26.39
N GLU A 114 21.99 1.41 -26.25
CA GLU A 114 23.20 1.81 -25.50
C GLU A 114 22.97 2.07 -23.99
N LYS A 115 23.20 3.30 -23.51
CA LYS A 115 23.18 3.67 -22.08
C LYS A 115 21.90 4.37 -21.64
N LYS A 116 20.92 4.61 -22.53
CA LYS A 116 19.67 5.31 -22.19
C LYS A 116 18.46 4.40 -22.43
N VAL A 117 17.51 4.43 -21.50
CA VAL A 117 16.19 3.81 -21.68
C VAL A 117 15.28 4.82 -22.38
N ARG A 118 14.58 4.38 -23.42
CA ARG A 118 13.54 5.14 -24.13
C ARG A 118 12.21 4.39 -24.00
N PHE A 119 11.12 5.13 -23.95
CA PHE A 119 9.77 4.57 -23.95
C PHE A 119 9.08 4.95 -25.26
N LEU A 120 8.34 4.02 -25.84
CA LEU A 120 7.59 4.24 -27.08
C LEU A 120 6.49 5.30 -26.90
N ASN A 121 5.72 5.16 -25.82
CA ASN A 121 4.70 6.12 -25.43
C ASN A 121 5.24 7.01 -24.30
N LYS A 122 4.77 8.26 -24.22
CA LYS A 122 5.09 9.14 -23.09
C LYS A 122 4.47 8.58 -21.81
N ILE A 123 5.24 8.53 -20.73
CA ILE A 123 4.73 8.22 -19.38
C ILE A 123 4.30 9.55 -18.75
N VAL A 124 3.05 9.61 -18.29
CA VAL A 124 2.45 10.78 -17.60
C VAL A 124 2.63 10.65 -16.09
#